data_AF-A0A5N5T4X4-F1
#
_entry.id   AF-A0A5N5T4X4-F1
#
_cell.length_a   1.000
_cell.length_b   1.000
_cell.length_c   1.000
_cell.angle_alpha   90.00
_cell.angle_beta   90.00
_cell.angle_gamma   90.00
#
_symmetry.space_group_name_H-M   'P 1'
#
loop_
_entity.id
_entity.type
_entity.pdbx_description
1 polymer ?
#
loop_
_entity_poly.entity_id
_entity_poly.type
_entity_poly.pdbx_seq_one_letter_code
_entity_poly.pdbx_strand_id
1 'polypeptide(L)'
;MNVENGFGIIDYCMFAGVLVISSGIGFYFSYIGNKSPEEFLMGNRNLKTLPVAMSLLTSYISAIALLGYSGEVYGNGLQIGSIILGGPVALIFASYFVLPVLYPLKLTSINEVCT
;
A
#
# COMPACT_ATOMS: atom_id res chain seq x y z
N MET A 1 -21.08 31.13 18.95
CA MET A 1 -19.75 31.79 18.85
C MET A 1 -18.81 31.09 19.81
N ASN A 2 -18.02 30.14 19.30
CA ASN A 2 -16.68 29.86 19.80
C ASN A 2 -15.91 29.31 18.61
N VAL A 3 -15.14 30.19 17.98
CA VAL A 3 -14.14 29.79 17.00
C VAL A 3 -13.01 29.22 17.85
N GLU A 4 -12.99 27.89 18.01
CA GLU A 4 -11.79 27.24 18.53
C GLU A 4 -10.71 27.39 17.45
N ASN A 5 -9.84 28.36 17.69
CA ASN A 5 -8.78 28.75 16.78
C ASN A 5 -7.72 27.62 16.75
N GLY A 6 -7.67 26.87 15.66
CA GLY A 6 -6.57 25.98 15.29
C GLY A 6 -6.65 24.55 15.82
N PHE A 7 -6.01 23.63 15.09
CA PHE A 7 -5.86 22.20 15.41
C PHE A 7 -5.74 21.93 16.91
N GLY A 8 -6.55 21.01 17.43
CA GLY A 8 -6.50 20.64 18.84
C GLY A 8 -5.16 20.01 19.19
N ILE A 9 -4.78 20.12 20.47
CA ILE A 9 -3.58 19.46 21.02
C ILE A 9 -3.54 17.95 20.70
N ILE A 10 -4.71 17.31 20.63
CA ILE A 10 -4.85 15.89 20.30
C ILE A 10 -4.43 15.62 18.85
N ASP A 11 -4.85 16.45 17.90
CA ASP A 11 -4.52 16.29 16.48
C ASP A 11 -3.01 16.45 16.24
N TYR A 12 -2.39 17.42 16.93
CA TYR A 12 -0.96 17.64 16.86
C TYR A 12 -0.16 16.45 17.46
N CYS A 13 -0.61 15.92 18.60
CA CYS A 13 -0.02 14.73 19.20
C CYS A 13 -0.14 13.50 18.28
N MET A 14 -1.28 13.30 17.61
CA MET A 14 -1.47 12.21 16.66
C MET A 14 -0.56 12.36 15.44
N PHE A 15 -0.47 13.57 14.88
CA PHE A 15 0.40 13.85 13.73
C PHE A 15 1.88 13.61 14.08
N ALA A 16 2.33 14.16 15.22
CA ALA A 16 3.69 13.94 15.71
C ALA A 16 3.96 12.45 15.99
N GLY A 17 3.00 11.75 16.58
CA GLY A 17 3.10 10.31 16.88
C GLY A 17 3.28 9.46 15.62
N VAL A 18 2.44 9.66 14.61
CA VAL A 18 2.56 8.94 13.32
C VAL A 18 3.90 9.23 12.65
N LEU A 19 4.36 10.48 12.69
CA LEU A 19 5.63 10.89 12.10
C LEU A 19 6.82 10.22 12.82
N VAL A 20 6.83 10.24 14.15
CA VAL A 20 7.88 9.61 14.96
C VAL A 20 7.91 8.10 14.76
N ILE A 21 6.74 7.44 14.72
CA ILE A 21 6.66 5.99 14.50
C ILE A 21 7.15 5.63 13.09
N SER A 22 6.68 6.34 12.06
CA SER A 22 7.08 6.11 10.66
C SER A 22 8.59 6.32 10.47
N SER A 23 9.11 7.43 10.99
CA SER A 23 10.54 7.73 10.96
C SER A 23 11.35 6.71 11.77
N GLY A 24 10.86 6.29 12.94
CA GLY A 24 11.51 5.29 13.78
C GLY A 24 11.63 3.92 13.11
N ILE A 25 10.60 3.45 12.42
CA ILE A 25 10.65 2.21 11.62
C ILE A 25 11.69 2.37 10.49
N GLY A 26 11.68 3.51 9.79
CA GLY A 26 12.65 3.82 8.74
C GLY A 26 14.09 3.82 9.24
N PHE A 27 14.37 4.49 10.36
CA PHE A 27 15.70 4.52 10.99
C PHE A 27 16.13 3.15 11.51
N TYR A 28 15.22 2.38 12.12
CA TYR A 28 15.50 1.03 12.59
C TYR A 28 15.90 0.10 11.44
N PHE A 29 15.11 0.09 10.34
CA PHE A 29 15.44 -0.67 9.14
C PHE A 29 16.71 -0.15 8.44
N SER A 30 16.98 1.16 8.47
CA SER A 30 18.19 1.74 7.87
C SER A 30 19.46 1.41 8.66
N TYR A 31 19.39 1.36 10.00
CA TYR A 31 20.55 1.06 10.85
C TYR A 31 20.86 -0.44 10.90
N ILE A 32 19.83 -1.29 10.88
CA ILE A 32 19.97 -2.75 10.92
C ILE A 32 20.12 -3.38 9.53
N GLY A 33 19.66 -2.68 8.48
CA GLY A 33 19.55 -3.16 7.11
C GLY A 33 20.70 -2.74 6.20
N ASN A 34 21.94 -3.07 6.56
CA ASN A 34 23.07 -3.04 5.61
C ASN A 34 23.03 -4.30 4.72
N LYS A 35 21.95 -4.47 3.96
CA LYS A 35 21.76 -5.60 3.06
C LYS A 35 21.70 -5.09 1.63
N SER A 36 22.52 -5.71 0.77
CA SER A 36 22.68 -5.39 -0.65
C SER A 36 21.35 -5.00 -1.31
N PRO A 37 21.31 -4.04 -2.26
CA PRO A 37 20.09 -3.65 -2.97
C PRO A 37 19.30 -4.85 -3.53
N GLU A 38 19.98 -5.94 -3.87
CA GLU A 38 19.35 -7.20 -4.27
C GLU A 38 18.60 -7.89 -3.13
N GLU A 39 19.10 -7.90 -1.90
CA GLU A 39 18.37 -8.46 -0.74
C GLU A 39 17.16 -7.60 -0.36
N PHE A 40 17.25 -6.28 -0.52
CA PHE A 40 16.16 -5.35 -0.26
C PHE A 40 15.05 -5.43 -1.33
N LEU A 41 15.43 -5.52 -2.60
CA LEU A 41 14.48 -5.61 -3.73
C LEU A 41 13.94 -7.04 -3.94
N MET A 42 14.75 -8.08 -3.74
CA MET A 42 14.34 -9.48 -3.93
C MET A 42 13.68 -10.10 -2.69
N GLY A 43 13.70 -9.41 -1.54
CA GLY A 43 13.13 -9.94 -0.29
C GLY A 43 13.62 -11.36 0.03
N ASN A 44 14.91 -11.63 -0.18
CA ASN A 44 15.52 -12.94 0.09
C ASN A 44 14.84 -14.16 -0.58
N ARG A 45 13.97 -13.99 -1.60
CA ARG A 45 13.13 -15.06 -2.20
C ARG A 45 12.39 -15.96 -1.18
N ASN A 46 12.30 -15.54 0.09
CA ASN A 46 11.80 -16.28 1.25
C ASN A 46 10.86 -15.41 2.10
N LEU A 47 10.43 -14.25 1.59
CA LEU A 47 9.34 -13.53 2.21
C LEU A 47 8.10 -14.44 2.21
N LYS A 48 7.60 -14.76 3.40
CA LYS A 48 6.35 -15.49 3.58
C LYS A 48 5.23 -14.76 2.81
N THR A 49 4.24 -15.49 2.34
CA THR A 49 3.14 -14.95 1.53
C THR A 49 2.36 -13.83 2.25
N LEU A 50 2.33 -13.87 3.59
CA LEU A 50 1.62 -12.88 4.42
C LEU A 50 2.21 -11.45 4.37
N PRO A 51 3.51 -11.21 4.67
CA PRO A 51 4.10 -9.87 4.56
C PRO A 51 4.08 -9.31 3.14
N VAL A 52 4.18 -10.17 2.11
CA VAL A 52 4.07 -9.75 0.71
C VAL A 52 2.66 -9.23 0.43
N ALA A 53 1.62 -9.98 0.82
CA ALA A 53 0.23 -9.54 0.67
C ALA A 53 -0.03 -8.21 1.41
N MET A 54 0.48 -8.05 2.64
CA MET A 54 0.33 -6.81 3.40
C MET A 54 0.99 -5.60 2.70
N SER A 55 2.18 -5.78 2.12
CA SER A 55 2.83 -4.71 1.35
C SER A 55 2.03 -4.34 0.10
N LEU A 56 1.49 -5.33 -0.62
CA LEU A 56 0.67 -5.09 -1.81
C LEU A 56 -0.63 -4.36 -1.47
N LEU A 57 -1.29 -4.75 -0.37
CA LEU A 57 -2.48 -4.07 0.13
C LEU A 57 -2.16 -2.61 0.51
N THR A 58 -1.01 -2.39 1.15
CA THR A 58 -0.55 -1.04 1.50
C THR A 58 -0.34 -0.17 0.25
N SER A 59 0.28 -0.72 -0.80
CA SER A 59 0.45 0.00 -2.07
C SER A 59 -0.86 0.21 -2.84
N TYR A 60 -1.84 -0.67 -2.67
CA TYR A 60 -3.15 -0.57 -3.32
C TYR A 60 -4.02 0.53 -2.70
N ILE A 61 -3.96 0.69 -1.38
CA ILE A 61 -4.81 1.65 -0.66
C ILE A 61 -4.20 3.06 -0.75
N SER A 62 -4.96 4.00 -1.32
CA SER A 62 -4.59 5.42 -1.39
C SER A 62 -5.56 6.29 -0.59
N ALA A 63 -5.03 7.23 0.19
CA ALA A 63 -5.82 8.18 0.98
C ALA A 63 -6.72 9.07 0.10
N ILE A 64 -6.26 9.43 -1.09
CA ILE A 64 -7.02 10.24 -2.05
C ILE A 64 -8.24 9.45 -2.55
N ALA A 65 -8.05 8.16 -2.85
CA ALA A 65 -9.14 7.30 -3.31
C ALA A 65 -10.21 7.11 -2.23
N LEU A 66 -9.82 7.00 -0.95
CA LEU A 66 -10.75 6.87 0.17
C LEU A 66 -11.65 8.11 0.34
N LEU A 67 -11.05 9.30 0.26
CA LEU A 67 -11.78 10.57 0.29
C LEU A 67 -12.70 10.71 -0.93
N GLY A 68 -12.21 10.33 -2.12
CA GLY A 68 -12.99 10.32 -3.36
C GLY A 68 -14.20 9.37 -3.28
N TYR A 69 -14.02 8.17 -2.72
CA TYR A 69 -15.09 7.19 -2.55
C TYR A 69 -16.20 7.74 -1.66
N SER A 70 -15.83 8.42 -0.56
CA SER A 70 -16.80 9.07 0.33
C SER A 70 -17.58 10.15 -0.42
N GLY A 71 -16.87 11.02 -1.15
CA GLY A 71 -17.49 12.08 -1.97
C GLY A 71 -18.44 11.54 -3.05
N GLU A 72 -18.06 10.47 -3.73
CA GLU A 72 -18.91 9.81 -4.74
C GLU A 72 -20.15 9.16 -4.12
N VAL A 73 -20.05 8.54 -2.94
CA VAL A 73 -21.22 7.98 -2.25
C VAL A 73 -22.20 9.07 -1.85
N TYR A 74 -21.70 10.24 -1.42
CA TYR A 74 -22.56 11.38 -1.07
C TYR A 74 -23.28 11.98 -2.29
N GLY A 75 -22.67 11.95 -3.48
CA GLY A 75 -23.25 12.54 -4.70
C GLY A 75 -24.06 11.58 -5.56
N ASN A 76 -23.55 10.37 -5.79
CA ASN A 76 -24.09 9.38 -6.74
C ASN A 76 -24.67 8.13 -6.06
N GLY A 77 -24.65 8.05 -4.73
CA GLY A 77 -25.22 6.93 -3.97
C GLY A 77 -24.42 5.63 -4.10
N LEU A 78 -25.10 4.49 -4.23
CA LEU A 78 -24.49 3.16 -4.09
C LEU A 78 -23.73 2.65 -5.33
N GLN A 79 -23.70 3.42 -6.43
CA GLN A 79 -23.17 2.98 -7.72
C GLN A 79 -21.69 2.57 -7.67
N ILE A 80 -20.88 3.29 -6.88
CA ILE A 80 -19.46 2.99 -6.65
C ILE A 80 -19.24 1.66 -5.91
N GLY A 81 -20.26 1.14 -5.22
CA GLY A 81 -20.24 -0.18 -4.58
C GLY A 81 -20.01 -1.33 -5.55
N SER A 82 -20.28 -1.15 -6.85
CA SER A 82 -19.95 -2.14 -7.89
C SER A 82 -18.46 -2.45 -7.98
N ILE A 83 -17.58 -1.50 -7.61
CA ILE A 83 -16.13 -1.69 -7.58
C ILE A 83 -15.70 -2.73 -6.54
N ILE A 84 -16.48 -2.89 -5.46
CA ILE A 84 -16.24 -3.86 -4.39
C ILE A 84 -16.43 -5.29 -4.91
N LEU A 85 -17.32 -5.50 -5.89
CA LEU A 85 -17.52 -6.79 -6.53
C LEU A 85 -16.48 -7.03 -7.64
N GLY A 86 -16.15 -6.01 -8.44
CA GLY A 86 -15.19 -6.14 -9.54
C GLY A 86 -13.73 -6.30 -9.09
N GLY A 87 -13.32 -5.59 -8.04
CA GLY A 87 -11.96 -5.61 -7.49
C GLY A 87 -11.45 -7.02 -7.13
N PRO A 88 -12.14 -7.79 -6.27
CA PRO A 88 -11.69 -9.13 -5.89
C PRO A 88 -11.73 -10.13 -7.06
N VAL A 89 -12.69 -10.01 -7.97
CA VAL A 89 -12.76 -10.87 -9.17
C VAL A 89 -11.54 -10.63 -10.07
N ALA A 90 -11.18 -9.37 -10.30
CA ALA A 90 -9.97 -9.02 -11.05
C ALA A 90 -8.69 -9.49 -10.33
N LEU A 91 -8.64 -9.42 -9.00
CA LEU A 91 -7.50 -9.88 -8.21
C LEU A 91 -7.32 -11.40 -8.29
N ILE A 92 -8.42 -12.16 -8.21
CA ILE A 92 -8.42 -13.61 -8.40
C ILE A 92 -7.92 -13.94 -9.81
N PHE A 93 -8.48 -13.29 -10.83
CA PHE A 93 -8.07 -13.51 -12.21
C PHE A 93 -6.57 -13.20 -12.43
N ALA A 94 -6.08 -12.09 -11.88
CA ALA A 94 -4.65 -11.75 -11.92
C ALA A 94 -3.80 -12.81 -11.20
N SER A 95 -4.20 -13.28 -10.03
CA SER A 95 -3.46 -14.31 -9.30
C SER A 95 -3.39 -15.66 -10.03
N TYR A 96 -4.42 -16.00 -10.82
CA TYR A 96 -4.46 -17.26 -11.57
C TYR A 96 -3.80 -17.17 -12.95
N PHE A 97 -3.71 -15.98 -13.55
CA PHE A 97 -3.22 -15.83 -14.92
C PHE A 97 -1.88 -15.08 -15.01
N VAL A 98 -1.73 -14.00 -14.25
CA VAL A 98 -0.52 -13.13 -14.25
C VAL A 98 0.60 -13.77 -13.43
N LEU A 99 0.26 -14.40 -12.30
CA LEU A 99 1.21 -15.06 -11.41
C LEU A 99 1.91 -16.27 -12.06
N PRO A 100 1.24 -17.25 -12.70
CA PRO A 100 1.94 -18.36 -13.36
C PRO A 100 2.71 -17.95 -14.63
N VAL A 101 2.38 -16.80 -15.23
CA VAL A 101 3.13 -16.25 -16.37
C VAL A 101 4.40 -15.54 -15.92
N LEU A 102 4.36 -14.77 -14.82
CA LEU A 102 5.54 -14.02 -14.32
C LEU A 102 6.50 -14.87 -13.48
N TYR A 103 5.99 -15.87 -12.75
CA TYR A 103 6.80 -16.72 -11.87
C TYR A 103 7.94 -17.49 -12.58
N PRO A 104 7.77 -18.07 -13.80
CA PRO A 104 8.86 -18.75 -14.50
C PRO A 104 9.91 -17.80 -15.07
N LEU A 105 9.59 -16.51 -15.23
CA LEU A 105 10.48 -15.54 -15.85
C LEU A 105 11.58 -15.03 -14.90
N LYS A 106 11.50 -15.29 -13.58
CA LYS A 106 12.49 -14.85 -12.57
C LYS A 106 12.88 -13.35 -12.67
N LEU A 107 12.04 -12.52 -13.30
CA LEU A 107 12.37 -11.13 -13.54
C LEU A 107 12.24 -10.34 -12.26
N THR A 108 13.29 -9.56 -12.02
CA THR A 108 13.52 -8.66 -10.89
C THR A 108 12.65 -7.41 -10.99
N SER A 109 12.15 -7.11 -12.19
CA SER A 109 11.35 -5.95 -12.55
C SER A 109 10.59 -6.22 -13.85
N ILE A 110 9.37 -5.69 -13.98
CA ILE A 110 8.59 -5.70 -15.24
C ILE A 110 9.37 -5.04 -16.41
N ASN A 111 10.33 -4.17 -16.09
CA ASN A 111 11.10 -3.42 -17.08
C ASN A 111 12.13 -4.26 -17.86
N GLU A 112 12.44 -5.49 -17.44
CA GLU A 112 13.37 -6.37 -18.17
C GLU A 112 12.73 -7.05 -19.39
N VAL A 113 11.40 -7.05 -19.52
CA VAL A 113 10.69 -7.65 -20.68
C VAL A 113 10.87 -6.80 -21.95
N CYS A 114 11.27 -5.53 -21.84
CA CYS A 114 11.36 -4.60 -22.96
C CYS A 114 12.79 -4.26 -23.44
N THR A 115 13.81 -5.02 -23.03
CA THR A 115 15.17 -4.92 -23.60
C THR A 115 15.50 -6.18 -24.39
#